data_AF-A0A965CJ50-F1
#
_entry.id   AF-A0A965CJ50-F1
#
_cell.length_a   1.000
_cell.length_b   1.000
_cell.length_c   1.000
_cell.angle_alpha   90.00
_cell.angle_beta   90.00
_cell.angle_gamma   90.00
#
_symmetry.space_group_name_H-M   'P 1'
#
loop_
_entity.id
_entity.type
_entity.pdbx_description
1 polymer ?
#
loop_
_entity_poly.entity_id
_entity_poly.type
_entity_poly.pdbx_seq_one_letter_code
_entity_poly.pdbx_strand_id
1 'polypeptide(L)' 'MGRALVETAVSRAACDLWLYTESETEWYAAMGWQRVRQAELNGHSVTVMSLRA' A
#
# COMPACT_ATOMS: atom_id res chain seq x y z
N MET A 1 -14.75 2.73 -3.16
CA MET A 1 -14.79 1.92 -1.93
C MET A 1 -13.44 1.80 -1.22
N GLY A 2 -12.29 1.69 -1.91
CA GLY A 2 -10.99 1.49 -1.26
C GLY A 2 -10.52 2.61 -0.30
N ARG A 3 -10.83 3.88 -0.60
CA ARG A 3 -10.38 5.03 0.20
C ARG A 3 -10.82 5.00 1.67
N ALA A 4 -12.10 4.69 1.94
CA ALA A 4 -12.62 4.66 3.31
C ALA A 4 -11.98 3.55 4.16
N LEU A 5 -11.58 2.43 3.53
CA LEU A 5 -10.86 1.34 4.19
C LEU A 5 -9.46 1.80 4.60
N VAL A 6 -8.74 2.49 3.70
CA VAL A 6 -7.40 3.03 3.97
C VAL A 6 -7.45 4.05 5.11
N GLU A 7 -8.39 5.01 5.06
CA GLU A 7 -8.54 6.03 6.12
C GLU A 7 -8.90 5.40 7.48
N THR A 8 -9.75 4.37 7.50
CA THR A 8 -10.11 3.65 8.74
C THR A 8 -8.93 2.85 9.28
N ALA A 9 -8.13 2.22 8.42
CA ALA A 9 -6.95 1.47 8.82
C ALA A 9 -5.88 2.39 9.42
N VAL A 10 -5.59 3.53 8.77
CA VAL A 10 -4.63 4.54 9.26
C VAL A 10 -5.04 5.06 10.64
N SER A 11 -6.29 5.51 10.79
CA SER A 11 -6.78 6.08 12.05
C SER A 11 -6.81 5.11 13.23
N ARG A 12 -6.70 3.80 13.00
CA ARG A 12 -6.71 2.76 14.04
C ARG A 12 -5.38 2.02 14.18
N ALA A 13 -4.45 2.21 13.25
CA ALA A 13 -3.19 1.51 13.27
C ALA A 13 -2.22 2.22 14.21
N ALA A 14 -1.58 1.45 15.10
CA ALA A 14 -0.46 1.91 15.92
C ALA A 14 0.90 1.68 15.21
N CYS A 15 0.88 1.16 13.98
CA CYS A 15 2.03 0.70 13.22
C CYS A 15 1.86 1.03 11.74
N ASP A 16 2.96 1.00 10.98
CA ASP A 16 2.94 1.17 9.53
C ASP A 16 2.11 0.06 8.84
N LEU A 17 1.26 0.48 7.89
CA LEU A 17 0.51 -0.42 7.03
C LEU A 17 1.34 -0.78 5.80
N TRP A 18 1.19 -2.03 5.34
CA TRP A 18 1.92 -2.55 4.18
C TRP A 18 0.97 -3.18 3.18
N LEU A 19 1.22 -2.99 1.90
CA LEU A 19 0.50 -3.67 0.81
C LEU A 19 1.43 -4.12 -0.30
N TYR A 20 0.96 -5.10 -1.06
CA TYR A 20 1.57 -5.59 -2.28
C TYR A 20 0.61 -5.31 -3.42
N THR A 21 1.07 -4.68 -4.50
CA THR A 21 0.22 -4.39 -5.65
C THR A 21 0.94 -4.66 -6.97
N GLU A 22 0.28 -5.34 -7.90
CA GLU A 22 0.79 -5.57 -9.26
C GLU A 22 0.57 -4.34 -10.16
N SER A 23 -0.46 -3.56 -9.87
CA SER A 23 -0.88 -2.38 -10.64
C SER A 23 -1.23 -1.21 -9.69
N GLU A 24 -1.74 -0.09 -10.22
CA GLU A 24 -2.31 1.01 -9.40
C GLU A 24 -1.39 1.70 -8.38
N THR A 25 -0.07 1.49 -8.49
CA THR A 25 0.93 2.10 -7.60
C THR A 25 0.79 3.63 -7.52
N GLU A 26 0.37 4.28 -8.61
CA GLU A 26 0.13 5.72 -8.67
C GLU A 26 -1.12 6.16 -7.90
N TRP A 27 -2.19 5.37 -7.94
CA TRP A 27 -3.40 5.64 -7.18
C TRP A 27 -3.14 5.55 -5.67
N TYR A 28 -2.39 4.52 -5.23
CA TYR A 28 -1.94 4.40 -3.85
C TYR A 28 -0.99 5.53 -3.46
N ALA A 29 -0.06 5.93 -4.33
CA ALA A 29 0.82 7.07 -4.08
C ALA A 29 0.05 8.37 -3.84
N ALA A 30 -1.04 8.60 -4.59
CA ALA A 30 -1.92 9.76 -4.39
C ALA A 30 -2.65 9.75 -3.03
N MET A 31 -2.76 8.58 -2.38
CA MET A 31 -3.33 8.43 -1.03
C MET A 31 -2.25 8.43 0.07
N GLY A 32 -1.00 8.77 -0.26
CA GLY A 32 0.09 8.89 0.72
C GLY A 32 0.91 7.61 0.92
N TRP A 33 0.63 6.54 0.19
CA TRP A 33 1.46 5.33 0.23
C TRP A 33 2.81 5.59 -0.44
N GLN A 34 3.86 5.00 0.11
CA GLN A 34 5.22 5.13 -0.38
C GLN A 34 5.71 3.81 -0.97
N ARG A 35 6.33 3.86 -2.15
CA ARG A 35 6.99 2.69 -2.75
C ARG A 35 8.21 2.33 -1.92
N VAL A 36 8.31 1.09 -1.48
CA VAL A 36 9.44 0.60 -0.68
C VAL A 36 10.41 -0.19 -1.56
N ARG A 37 9.89 -1.17 -2.30
CA ARG A 37 10.68 -2.01 -3.22
C ARG A 37 9.78 -2.73 -4.22
N GLN A 38 10.39 -3.31 -5.24
CA GLN A 38 9.76 -4.39 -6.02
C GLN A 38 10.09 -5.75 -5.41
N ALA A 39 9.17 -6.69 -5.57
CA ALA A 39 9.31 -8.07 -5.14
C ALA A 39 8.66 -9.00 -6.17
N GLU A 40 9.09 -10.26 -6.18
CA GLU A 40 8.44 -11.31 -6.95
C GLU A 40 7.70 -12.24 -5.99
N LEU A 41 6.41 -12.44 -6.22
CA LEU A 41 5.57 -13.34 -5.42
C LEU A 41 4.88 -14.33 -6.37
N ASN A 42 5.16 -15.62 -6.21
CA ASN A 42 4.60 -16.69 -7.06
C ASN A 42 4.76 -16.45 -8.58
N GLY A 43 5.86 -15.82 -9.00
CA GLY A 43 6.12 -15.48 -10.42
C GLY A 43 5.50 -14.16 -10.88
N HIS A 44 4.85 -13.41 -10.00
CA HIS A 44 4.28 -12.08 -10.30
C HIS A 44 5.18 -10.97 -9.75
N SER A 45 5.49 -9.99 -10.60
CA SER A 45 6.21 -8.78 -10.17
C SER A 45 5.22 -7.84 -9.48
N VAL A 46 5.45 -7.61 -8.19
CA VAL A 46 4.64 -6.74 -7.33
C VAL A 46 5.47 -5.57 -6.82
N THR A 47 4.82 -4.44 -6.60
CA THR A 47 5.37 -3.32 -5.85
C THR A 47 4.91 -3.40 -4.40
N VAL A 48 5.86 -3.40 -3.48
CA VAL A 48 5.62 -3.30 -2.04
C VAL A 48 5.51 -1.83 -1.69
N MET A 49 4.41 -1.45 -1.05
CA MET A 49 4.17 -0.09 -0.57
C MET A 49 3.88 -0.07 0.92
N SER A 50 4.22 1.04 1.57
CA SER A 50 3.91 1.29 2.98
C SER A 50 3.17 2.61 3.16
N LEU A 51 2.27 2.65 4.14
CA LEU A 51 1.62 3.87 4.60
C LEU A 51 1.86 4.00 6.10
N ARG A 52 2.48 5.10 6.51
CA ARG A 52 2.62 5.42 7.93
C ARG A 52 1.26 5.80 8.50
N ALA A 53 0.92 5.20 9.63
CA ALA A 53 -0.27 5.56 10.40
C ALA A 53 -0.11 6.91 11.09
#